data_AF-A0A2D4NRQ6-F1
#
_entry.id   AF-A0A2D4NRQ6-F1
#
_cell.length_a   1.000
_cell.length_b   1.000
_cell.length_c   1.000
_cell.angle_alpha   90.00
_cell.angle_beta   90.00
_cell.angle_gamma   90.00
#
_symmetry.space_group_name_H-M   'P 1'
#
loop_
_entity.id
_entity.type
_entity.pdbx_description
1 polymer ?
#
loop_
_entity_poly.entity_id
_entity_poly.type
_entity_poly.pdbx_seq_one_letter_code
_entity_poly.pdbx_strand_id
1 'polypeptide(L)'
;TWVDLILPRISDMNFVQDLCEDLYELFKTDKGFDKATFENQMSVMRGQILNLTQALKDERSPLQLVQMPRVIVERSHDGTQGRIVHLSNAFTQTFHSRKPFFSSW
;
A
#
# COMPACT_ATOMS: atom_id res chain seq x y z
N THR A 1 20.95 -7.35 3.77
CA THR A 1 20.79 -6.06 3.05
C THR A 1 19.42 -5.47 3.40
N TRP A 2 19.06 -4.26 2.95
CA TRP A 2 17.72 -3.68 3.23
C TRP A 2 16.56 -4.58 2.77
N VAL A 3 16.80 -5.40 1.73
CA VAL A 3 15.86 -6.41 1.23
C VAL A 3 15.49 -7.39 2.36
N ASP A 4 16.48 -7.95 3.06
CA ASP A 4 16.26 -8.96 4.11
C ASP A 4 15.50 -8.41 5.33
N LEU A 5 15.55 -7.10 5.56
CA LEU A 5 14.87 -6.46 6.68
C LEU A 5 13.42 -6.07 6.35
N ILE A 6 13.21 -5.54 5.14
CA ILE A 6 11.96 -4.88 4.75
C ILE A 6 11.03 -5.85 4.03
N LEU A 7 11.55 -6.63 3.08
CA LEU A 7 10.73 -7.47 2.20
C LEU A 7 9.86 -8.48 2.97
N PRO A 8 10.35 -9.18 4.02
CA PRO A 8 9.51 -10.10 4.80
C PRO A 8 8.33 -9.43 5.49
N ARG A 9 8.45 -8.13 5.84
CA ARG A 9 7.39 -7.38 6.52
C ARG A 9 6.35 -6.90 5.52
N ILE A 10 6.78 -6.20 4.48
CA ILE A 10 5.85 -5.53 3.56
C ILE A 10 5.18 -6.48 2.56
N SER A 11 5.71 -7.71 2.41
CA SER A 11 5.05 -8.77 1.64
C SER A 11 4.03 -9.58 2.45
N ASP A 12 4.06 -9.48 3.79
CA ASP A 12 3.03 -10.04 4.66
C ASP A 12 1.84 -9.08 4.76
N MET A 13 0.69 -9.52 4.27
CA MET A 13 -0.51 -8.71 4.24
C MET A 13 -1.15 -8.55 5.63
N ASN A 14 -0.83 -9.41 6.59
CA ASN A 14 -1.22 -9.18 7.98
C ASN A 14 -0.43 -8.01 8.57
N PHE A 15 0.89 -7.95 8.34
CA PHE A 15 1.69 -6.79 8.76
C PHE A 15 1.17 -5.47 8.16
N VAL A 16 0.83 -5.46 6.87
CA VAL A 16 0.27 -4.27 6.22
C VAL A 16 -1.11 -3.91 6.80
N GLN A 17 -1.90 -4.91 7.17
CA GLN A 17 -3.19 -4.71 7.82
C GLN A 17 -3.03 -4.11 9.22
N ASP A 18 -2.16 -4.68 10.04
CA ASP A 18 -1.85 -4.20 11.39
C ASP A 18 -1.32 -2.75 11.34
N LEU A 19 -0.46 -2.43 10.37
CA LEU A 19 0.01 -1.06 10.13
C LEU A 19 -1.15 -0.10 9.78
N CYS A 20 -2.12 -0.53 8.98
CA CYS A 20 -3.30 0.29 8.69
C CYS A 20 -4.16 0.50 9.95
N GLU A 21 -4.28 -0.51 10.81
CA GLU A 21 -5.02 -0.42 12.07
C GLU A 21 -4.33 0.53 13.05
N ASP A 22 -3.01 0.44 13.22
CA ASP A 22 -2.23 1.36 14.05
C ASP A 22 -2.39 2.82 13.57
N LEU A 23 -2.35 3.05 12.25
CA LEU A 23 -2.57 4.37 11.66
C LEU A 23 -4.01 4.86 11.85
N TYR A 24 -5.00 3.96 11.80
CA TYR A 24 -6.39 4.30 12.08
C TYR A 24 -6.56 4.77 13.53
N GLU A 25 -6.00 4.02 14.48
CA GLU A 25 -6.03 4.36 15.90
C GLU A 25 -5.39 5.72 16.19
N LEU A 26 -4.31 6.05 15.47
CA LEU A 26 -3.68 7.37 15.56
C LEU A 26 -4.54 8.47 14.91
N PHE A 27 -4.97 8.28 13.66
CA PHE A 27 -5.61 9.34 12.86
C PHE A 27 -7.00 9.68 13.38
N LYS A 28 -7.74 8.71 13.93
CA LYS A 28 -9.08 8.93 14.50
C LYS A 28 -9.07 9.83 15.75
N THR A 29 -7.91 10.17 16.30
CA THR A 29 -7.78 11.11 17.42
C THR A 29 -8.01 12.56 16.99
N ASP A 30 -7.90 12.87 15.69
CA ASP A 30 -8.19 14.19 15.16
C ASP A 30 -9.70 14.45 15.10
N LYS A 31 -10.12 15.66 15.48
CA LYS A 31 -11.55 16.04 15.50
C LYS A 31 -12.17 16.10 14.10
N GLY A 32 -11.37 16.39 13.08
CA GLY A 32 -11.76 16.44 11.69
C GLY A 32 -11.54 15.11 10.95
N PHE A 33 -11.29 14.02 11.66
CA PHE A 33 -11.08 12.72 11.05
C PHE A 33 -12.27 12.31 10.17
N ASP A 34 -11.98 12.07 8.89
CA ASP A 34 -12.92 11.53 7.92
C ASP A 34 -12.48 10.12 7.49
N LYS A 35 -13.33 9.13 7.80
CA LYS A 35 -13.01 7.72 7.52
C LYS A 35 -12.83 7.44 6.04
N ALA A 36 -13.61 8.09 5.17
CA ALA A 36 -13.48 7.89 3.73
C ALA A 36 -12.13 8.40 3.21
N THR A 37 -11.69 9.57 3.67
CA THR A 37 -10.37 10.13 3.38
C THR A 37 -9.26 9.23 3.90
N PHE A 38 -9.40 8.68 5.11
CA PHE A 38 -8.46 7.70 5.65
C PHE A 38 -8.34 6.45 4.76
N GLU A 39 -9.46 5.85 4.35
CA GLU A 39 -9.42 4.66 3.47
C GLU A 39 -8.79 4.97 2.11
N ASN A 40 -9.01 6.17 1.57
CA ASN A 40 -8.32 6.65 0.36
C ASN A 40 -6.80 6.75 0.58
N GLN A 41 -6.36 7.27 1.72
CA GLN A 41 -4.94 7.32 2.09
C GLN A 41 -4.33 5.92 2.20
N MET A 42 -5.02 4.99 2.86
CA MET A 42 -4.54 3.61 2.99
C MET A 42 -4.49 2.89 1.64
N SER A 43 -5.40 3.22 0.72
CA SER A 43 -5.42 2.64 -0.63
C SER A 43 -4.23 3.10 -1.46
N VAL A 44 -3.79 4.35 -1.29
CA VAL A 44 -2.52 4.84 -1.85
C VAL A 44 -1.33 4.13 -1.19
N MET A 45 -1.29 4.07 0.14
CA MET A 45 -0.18 3.43 0.88
C MET A 45 0.03 1.97 0.47
N ARG A 46 -1.04 1.18 0.37
CA ARG A 46 -1.00 -0.22 -0.09
C ARG A 46 -0.45 -0.34 -1.52
N GLY A 47 -0.84 0.58 -2.41
CA GLY A 47 -0.28 0.64 -3.76
C GLY A 47 1.22 0.96 -3.80
N GLN A 48 1.69 1.86 -2.93
CA GLN A 48 3.12 2.13 -2.80
C GLN A 48 3.89 0.93 -2.23
N ILE A 49 3.32 0.24 -1.23
CA ILE A 49 3.89 -1.00 -0.68
C ILE A 49 3.97 -2.09 -1.75
N LEU A 50 2.95 -2.23 -2.59
CA LEU A 50 2.95 -3.18 -3.70
C LEU A 50 4.10 -2.90 -4.67
N ASN A 51 4.27 -1.65 -5.11
CA ASN A 51 5.36 -1.25 -5.99
C ASN A 51 6.74 -1.48 -5.34
N LEU A 52 6.89 -1.12 -4.06
CA LEU A 52 8.14 -1.35 -3.32
C LEU A 52 8.45 -2.84 -3.19
N THR A 53 7.46 -3.66 -2.86
CA THR A 53 7.61 -5.12 -2.74
C THR A 53 8.10 -5.70 -4.07
N GLN A 54 7.48 -5.31 -5.18
CA GLN A 54 7.89 -5.78 -6.51
C GLN A 54 9.30 -5.29 -6.87
N ALA A 55 9.62 -4.02 -6.60
CA ALA A 55 10.94 -3.48 -6.86
C ALA A 55 12.05 -4.18 -6.08
N LEU A 56 11.82 -4.54 -4.81
CA LEU A 56 12.79 -5.29 -4.01
C LEU A 56 12.95 -6.73 -4.51
N LYS A 57 11.87 -7.40 -4.93
CA LYS A 57 11.92 -8.75 -5.50
C LYS A 57 12.66 -8.80 -6.83
N ASP A 58 12.48 -7.77 -7.65
CA ASP A 58 13.08 -7.64 -8.99
C ASP A 58 14.47 -6.97 -8.97
N GLU A 59 15.01 -6.67 -7.78
CA GLU A 59 16.28 -5.93 -7.60
C GLU A 59 16.34 -4.60 -8.37
N ARG A 60 15.20 -3.90 -8.48
CA ARG A 60 15.10 -2.61 -9.18
C ARG A 60 15.79 -1.51 -8.38
N SER A 61 16.42 -0.58 -9.11
CA SER A 61 16.99 0.62 -8.51
C SER A 61 15.91 1.58 -7.99
N PRO A 62 16.25 2.52 -7.08
CA PRO A 62 15.31 3.55 -6.64
C PRO A 62 14.72 4.37 -7.78
N LEU A 63 15.50 4.65 -8.84
CA LEU A 63 15.01 5.35 -10.02
C LEU A 63 13.95 4.54 -10.77
N GLN A 64 14.18 3.23 -10.93
CA GLN A 64 13.21 2.33 -11.58
C GLN A 64 11.92 2.21 -10.76
N LEU A 65 12.01 2.18 -9.42
CA LEU A 65 10.84 2.16 -8.53
C LEU A 65 9.96 3.40 -8.73
N VAL A 66 10.54 4.61 -8.73
CA VAL A 66 9.75 5.85 -8.88
C VAL A 66 9.18 6.05 -10.28
N GLN A 67 9.67 5.30 -11.26
CA GLN A 67 9.14 5.24 -12.62
C GLN A 67 8.02 4.21 -12.79
N MET A 68 7.79 3.33 -11.81
CA MET A 68 6.69 2.37 -11.87
C MET A 68 5.33 3.09 -11.93
N PRO A 69 4.35 2.56 -12.69
CA PRO A 69 3.00 3.11 -12.71
C PRO A 69 2.40 3.22 -11.31
N ARG A 70 1.66 4.29 -11.05
CA ARG A 70 0.94 4.45 -9.79
C ARG A 70 -0.11 3.35 -9.65
N VAL A 71 -0.16 2.71 -8.49
CA VAL A 71 -1.19 1.74 -8.13
C VAL A 71 -2.00 2.27 -6.96
N ILE A 72 -3.31 2.06 -6.99
CA ILE A 72 -4.19 2.20 -5.83
C ILE A 72 -4.69 0.80 -5.49
N VAL A 73 -4.69 0.43 -4.22
CA VAL A 73 -5.19 -0.87 -3.76
C VAL A 73 -6.32 -0.64 -2.75
N GLU A 74 -7.54 -0.78 -3.22
CA GLU A 74 -8.76 -0.55 -2.44
C GLU A 74 -9.17 -1.84 -1.72
N ARG A 75 -9.68 -1.72 -0.49
CA ARG A 75 -10.25 -2.87 0.22
C ARG A 75 -11.68 -3.11 -0.27
N SER A 76 -12.03 -4.37 -0.49
CA SER A 76 -13.40 -4.75 -0.83
C SER A 76 -14.34 -4.40 0.32
N HIS A 77 -15.52 -3.89 0.00
CA HIS A 77 -16.51 -3.39 0.97
C HIS A 77 -17.03 -4.46 1.96
N ASP A 78 -16.86 -5.74 1.59
CA ASP A 78 -17.29 -6.92 2.38
C ASP A 78 -16.17 -7.52 3.25
N GLY A 79 -14.97 -6.95 3.22
CA GLY A 79 -13.83 -7.46 3.99
C GLY A 79 -13.93 -7.07 5.46
N THR A 80 -14.09 -8.05 6.35
CA THR A 80 -14.05 -7.86 7.81
C THR A 80 -12.74 -7.17 8.25
N GLN A 81 -12.83 -6.30 9.26
CA GLN A 81 -11.68 -5.68 9.96
C GLN A 81 -10.94 -6.73 10.81
N GLY A 82 -10.25 -7.67 10.17
CA GLY A 82 -9.48 -8.70 10.84
C GLY A 82 -8.42 -9.33 9.96
N ARG A 83 -7.80 -10.40 10.46
CA ARG A 83 -6.73 -11.13 9.76
C ARG A 83 -7.16 -11.53 8.36
N ILE A 84 -6.27 -11.32 7.40
CA ILE A 84 -6.54 -11.60 5.99
C ILE A 84 -6.30 -13.09 5.74
N VAL A 85 -7.40 -13.86 5.70
CA VAL A 85 -7.37 -15.31 5.45
C VAL A 85 -7.43 -15.64 3.95
N HIS A 86 -8.13 -14.82 3.16
CA HIS A 86 -8.27 -15.01 1.71
C HIS A 86 -7.90 -13.73 0.95
N LEU A 87 -6.75 -13.78 0.24
CA LEU A 87 -6.16 -12.59 -0.38
C LEU A 87 -6.89 -12.15 -1.67
N SER A 88 -7.44 -13.10 -2.43
CA SER A 88 -7.98 -12.84 -3.77
C SER A 88 -9.22 -11.95 -3.79
N ASN A 89 -9.99 -11.93 -2.70
CA ASN A 89 -11.28 -11.22 -2.63
C ASN A 89 -11.22 -9.97 -1.74
N ALA A 90 -10.11 -9.75 -1.05
CA ALA A 90 -9.99 -8.69 -0.05
C ALA A 90 -9.64 -7.33 -0.66
N PHE A 91 -9.04 -7.28 -1.86
CA PHE A 91 -8.57 -6.04 -2.46
C PHE A 91 -8.78 -5.96 -3.97
N THR A 92 -8.99 -4.74 -4.46
CA THR A 92 -8.99 -4.38 -5.87
C THR A 92 -7.76 -3.52 -6.18
N GLN A 93 -7.07 -3.80 -7.29
CA GLN A 93 -5.89 -3.03 -7.73
C GLN A 93 -6.22 -2.20 -8.96
N THR A 94 -5.94 -0.90 -8.92
CA THR A 94 -6.16 0.02 -10.04
C THR A 94 -4.86 0.71 -10.43
N PHE A 95 -4.42 0.46 -11.66
CA PHE A 95 -3.21 1.05 -12.23
C PHE A 95 -3.54 2.35 -12.96
N HIS A 96 -2.79 3.40 -12.65
CA HIS A 96 -2.90 4.70 -13.29
C HIS A 96 -1.66 4.97 -14.14
N SER A 97 -1.81 4.87 -15.46
CA SER A 97 -0.78 5.19 -16.45
C SER A 97 -0.75 6.70 -16.74
N ARG A 98 -0.41 7.51 -15.74
CA ARG A 98 0.02 8.90 -15.97
C ARG A 98 1.54 8.95 -16.10
N LYS A 99 2.04 9.94 -16.85
CA LYS A 99 3.49 10.20 -16.96
C LYS A 99 4.09 10.27 -15.54
N PRO A 100 5.17 9.53 -15.22
CA PRO A 100 5.76 9.55 -13.88
C PRO A 100 6.11 10.98 -13.46
N PHE A 101 5.86 11.32 -12.21
CA PHE A 101 6.18 12.66 -11.68
C PHE A 101 7.64 13.03 -11.93
N PHE A 102 8.55 12.05 -11.84
CA PHE A 102 9.99 12.24 -12.04
C PHE A 102 10.47 12.05 -13.49
N SER A 103 9.59 12.09 -14.48
CA SER A 103 9.96 11.86 -15.89
C SER A 103 10.70 13.03 -16.57
N SER A 104 10.94 14.13 -15.85
CA SER A 104 11.52 15.37 -16.37
C SER A 104 12.82 15.79 -15.67
N TRP A 105 13.42 14.90 -14.88
CA TRP A 105 14.72 15.12 -14.20
C TRP A 105 15.86 14.50 -14.98
#